data_AF-A0A6A6ZAY8-F1
#
_entry.id   AF-A0A6A6ZAY8-F1
#
_cell.length_a   1.000
_cell.length_b   1.000
_cell.length_c   1.000
_cell.angle_alpha   90.00
_cell.angle_beta   90.00
_cell.angle_gamma   90.00
#
_symmetry.space_group_name_H-M   'P 1'
#
loop_
_entity.id
_entity.type
_entity.pdbx_description
1 polymer ?
#
loop_
_entity_poly.entity_id
_entity_poly.type
_entity_poly.pdbx_seq_one_letter_code
_entity_poly.pdbx_strand_id
1 'polypeptide(L)'
;MAEIYDTDRFGVLYYASRQPTSTHLLLAANHLAQVCESAGISHAFLGGWTVRLRGGTRETQDVDITVATTMELFKKATLQMPRICFPQTHGQTAVNLFVHTGKSWDQGYKDLPDLAVQVDVIISGQLNSPTEINDNTSEVVTLPNGIKAVVVNTFYLLRGKFHAFNTRGDTNTNDYQDLVFLITKYPKVMSQHGRDIEEAYRLAFLRKYAETNAANQNFIEWMRQTLGLMKVDTENEEEEVSSDRVWDETYQRYKKQVGGNWQWVPLQQQTSQPEASGSAWTWDETHQRYRQYVNGQWVWAPS
;
A
#
# COMPACT_ATOMS: atom_id res chain seq x y z
N MET A 1 24.54 -12.57 -21.58
CA MET A 1 23.26 -13.26 -21.38
C MET A 1 23.12 -13.57 -19.90
N ALA A 2 21.93 -13.38 -19.35
CA ALA A 2 21.58 -13.76 -17.99
C ALA A 2 21.75 -15.26 -17.76
N GLU A 3 22.08 -15.64 -16.53
CA GLU A 3 22.01 -17.03 -16.08
C GLU A 3 20.52 -17.43 -15.96
N ILE A 4 20.14 -18.60 -16.47
CA ILE A 4 18.84 -19.20 -16.16
C ILE A 4 19.04 -20.23 -15.08
N TYR A 5 18.37 -20.08 -13.94
CA TYR A 5 18.51 -21.01 -12.81
C TYR A 5 17.27 -21.88 -12.61
N ASP A 6 17.50 -23.12 -12.19
CA ASP A 6 16.49 -24.07 -11.74
C ASP A 6 16.45 -24.15 -10.20
N THR A 7 15.69 -25.10 -9.65
CA THR A 7 15.55 -25.27 -8.20
C THR A 7 16.86 -25.59 -7.49
N ASP A 8 17.77 -26.33 -8.13
CA ASP A 8 19.05 -26.71 -7.53
C ASP A 8 19.98 -25.49 -7.46
N ARG A 9 20.05 -24.74 -8.57
CA ARG A 9 20.83 -23.51 -8.63
C ARG A 9 20.26 -22.40 -7.77
N PHE A 10 18.93 -22.35 -7.59
CA PHE A 10 18.27 -21.43 -6.64
C PHE A 10 18.84 -21.58 -5.24
N GLY A 11 19.03 -22.80 -4.73
CA GLY A 11 19.58 -23.02 -3.39
C GLY A 11 20.95 -22.36 -3.20
N VAL A 12 21.85 -22.51 -4.19
CA VAL A 12 23.19 -21.89 -4.14
C VAL A 12 23.10 -20.36 -4.10
N LEU A 13 22.27 -19.79 -4.98
CA LEU A 13 22.09 -18.33 -5.05
C LEU A 13 21.43 -17.78 -3.77
N TYR A 14 20.42 -18.48 -3.26
CA TYR A 14 19.68 -18.11 -2.05
C TYR A 14 20.55 -18.15 -0.80
N TYR A 15 21.39 -19.17 -0.61
CA TYR A 15 22.30 -19.20 0.54
C TYR A 15 23.38 -18.13 0.44
N ALA A 16 23.87 -17.83 -0.76
CA ALA A 16 24.79 -16.72 -0.98
C ALA A 16 24.15 -15.35 -0.67
N SER A 17 22.84 -15.18 -0.91
CA SER A 17 22.13 -13.92 -0.70
C SER A 17 21.77 -13.58 0.74
N ARG A 18 22.13 -14.41 1.73
CA ARG A 18 21.67 -14.26 3.13
C ARG A 18 22.40 -13.17 3.93
N GLN A 19 23.55 -12.69 3.46
CA GLN A 19 24.35 -11.70 4.19
C GLN A 19 24.89 -10.58 3.30
N PRO A 20 24.03 -9.88 2.54
CA PRO A 20 24.48 -8.74 1.74
C PRO A 20 24.82 -7.58 2.66
N THR A 21 25.92 -6.87 2.36
CA THR A 21 26.15 -5.56 2.96
C THR A 21 25.22 -4.52 2.32
N SER A 22 25.06 -3.35 2.93
CA SER A 22 24.30 -2.25 2.31
C SER A 22 24.86 -1.86 0.93
N THR A 23 26.16 -2.01 0.71
CA THR A 23 26.81 -1.77 -0.58
C THR A 23 26.36 -2.79 -1.63
N HIS A 24 26.21 -4.07 -1.27
CA HIS A 24 25.68 -5.09 -2.18
C HIS A 24 24.24 -4.77 -2.63
N LEU A 25 23.36 -4.44 -1.67
CA LEU A 25 21.97 -4.07 -1.96
C LEU A 25 21.90 -2.86 -2.90
N LEU A 26 22.73 -1.84 -2.63
CA LEU A 26 22.83 -0.65 -3.46
C LEU A 26 23.28 -0.98 -4.89
N LEU A 27 24.32 -1.79 -5.06
CA LEU A 27 24.84 -2.14 -6.39
C LEU A 27 23.83 -2.96 -7.19
N ALA A 28 23.11 -3.88 -6.54
CA ALA A 28 22.02 -4.64 -7.16
C ALA A 28 20.87 -3.72 -7.60
N ALA A 29 20.40 -2.84 -6.71
CA ALA A 29 19.35 -1.87 -7.02
C ALA A 29 19.77 -0.93 -8.16
N ASN A 30 20.97 -0.36 -8.10
CA ASN A 30 21.47 0.54 -9.13
C ASN A 30 21.57 -0.16 -10.49
N HIS A 31 22.02 -1.42 -10.53
CA HIS A 31 22.05 -2.19 -11.79
C HIS A 31 20.64 -2.40 -12.37
N LEU A 32 19.67 -2.79 -11.53
CA LEU A 32 18.29 -2.99 -12.00
C LEU A 32 17.64 -1.69 -12.46
N ALA A 33 17.90 -0.56 -11.79
CA ALA A 33 17.45 0.75 -12.23
C ALA A 33 17.98 1.05 -13.63
N GLN A 34 19.28 0.86 -13.88
CA GLN A 34 19.89 1.05 -15.20
C GLN A 34 19.28 0.14 -16.28
N VAL A 35 18.97 -1.11 -15.94
CA VAL A 35 18.29 -2.05 -16.86
C VAL A 35 16.89 -1.54 -17.21
N CYS A 36 16.12 -1.09 -16.22
CA CYS A 36 14.78 -0.56 -16.44
C CYS A 36 14.82 0.73 -17.26
N GLU A 37 15.72 1.66 -16.93
CA GLU A 37 15.94 2.91 -17.67
C GLU A 37 16.30 2.65 -19.13
N SER A 38 17.25 1.75 -19.38
CA SER A 38 17.70 1.40 -20.74
C SER A 38 16.58 0.75 -21.57
N ALA A 39 15.65 0.05 -20.92
CA ALA A 39 14.51 -0.59 -21.54
C ALA A 39 13.25 0.31 -21.61
N GLY A 40 13.30 1.54 -21.08
CA GLY A 40 12.14 2.43 -21.00
C GLY A 40 11.04 1.92 -20.07
N ILE A 41 11.40 1.16 -19.03
CA ILE A 41 10.47 0.59 -18.05
C ILE A 41 10.44 1.51 -16.81
N SER A 42 9.29 2.13 -16.55
CA SER A 42 9.09 2.86 -15.28
C SER A 42 9.18 1.90 -14.10
N HIS A 43 9.87 2.31 -13.06
CA HIS A 43 10.14 1.45 -11.91
C HIS A 43 10.24 2.26 -10.61
N ALA A 44 9.99 1.60 -9.48
CA ALA A 44 10.22 2.16 -8.17
C ALA A 44 10.58 1.05 -7.17
N PHE A 45 11.58 1.27 -6.32
CA PHE A 45 11.91 0.35 -5.24
C PHE A 45 10.89 0.46 -4.11
N LEU A 46 10.68 -0.64 -3.39
CA LEU A 46 9.79 -0.70 -2.23
C LEU A 46 10.36 -1.62 -1.13
N GLY A 47 9.54 -1.95 -0.15
CA GLY A 47 9.89 -2.93 0.88
C GLY A 47 10.97 -2.46 1.86
N GLY A 48 11.64 -3.42 2.50
CA GLY A 48 12.50 -3.17 3.66
C GLY A 48 13.70 -2.27 3.36
N TRP A 49 14.31 -2.45 2.19
CA TRP A 49 15.46 -1.64 1.78
C TRP A 49 15.12 -0.15 1.70
N THR A 50 13.94 0.20 1.17
CA THR A 50 13.53 1.60 1.09
C THR A 50 13.16 2.23 2.44
N VAL A 51 12.80 1.41 3.45
CA VAL A 51 12.67 1.86 4.83
C VAL A 51 14.05 2.23 5.40
N ARG A 52 15.09 1.44 5.10
CA ARG A 52 16.48 1.77 5.48
C ARG A 52 16.99 3.04 4.81
N LEU A 53 16.71 3.24 3.52
CA LEU A 53 17.09 4.47 2.82
C LEU A 53 16.48 5.72 3.49
N ARG A 54 15.33 5.57 4.14
CA ARG A 54 14.67 6.60 4.93
C ARG A 54 15.21 6.74 6.35
N GLY A 55 16.21 5.95 6.75
CA GLY A 55 16.81 5.95 8.08
C GLY A 55 16.25 4.92 9.07
N GLY A 56 15.52 3.91 8.58
CA GLY A 56 15.15 2.75 9.39
C GLY A 56 16.38 1.92 9.77
N THR A 57 16.38 1.35 10.97
CA THR A 57 17.54 0.66 11.54
C THR A 57 17.57 -0.85 11.28
N ARG A 58 16.46 -1.44 10.85
CA ARG A 58 16.35 -2.87 10.60
C ARG A 58 17.18 -3.28 9.38
N GLU A 59 17.92 -4.38 9.51
CA GLU A 59 18.63 -5.01 8.38
C GLU A 59 17.64 -5.66 7.39
N THR A 60 18.01 -5.68 6.11
CA THR A 60 17.25 -6.35 5.03
C THR A 60 18.23 -7.11 4.16
N GLN A 61 17.78 -8.17 3.52
CA GLN A 61 18.65 -9.10 2.78
C GLN A 61 18.38 -9.09 1.26
N ASP A 62 17.44 -8.26 0.86
CA ASP A 62 16.79 -8.25 -0.44
C ASP A 62 16.46 -6.83 -0.88
N VAL A 63 16.19 -6.69 -2.17
CA VAL A 63 15.69 -5.47 -2.80
C VAL A 63 14.35 -5.78 -3.45
N ASP A 64 13.31 -5.05 -3.07
CA ASP A 64 12.01 -5.14 -3.75
C ASP A 64 11.88 -4.02 -4.79
N ILE A 65 11.38 -4.33 -5.98
CA ILE A 65 11.15 -3.37 -7.06
C ILE A 65 9.81 -3.64 -7.73
N THR A 66 9.05 -2.57 -7.97
CA THR A 66 7.88 -2.61 -8.85
C THR A 66 8.23 -2.06 -10.23
N VAL A 67 7.72 -2.70 -11.28
CA VAL A 67 7.99 -2.35 -12.68
C VAL A 67 6.69 -2.24 -13.47
N ALA A 68 6.54 -1.16 -14.24
CA ALA A 68 5.37 -0.88 -15.08
C ALA A 68 5.51 -1.53 -16.46
N THR A 69 5.43 -2.85 -16.51
CA THR A 69 5.52 -3.65 -17.73
C THR A 69 4.86 -5.02 -17.54
N THR A 70 4.96 -5.93 -18.50
CA THR A 70 4.58 -7.34 -18.31
C THR A 70 5.80 -8.18 -17.93
N MET A 71 5.58 -9.32 -17.28
CA MET A 71 6.68 -10.23 -16.94
C MET A 71 7.49 -10.68 -18.15
N GLU A 72 6.84 -10.93 -19.29
CA GLU A 72 7.53 -11.33 -20.52
C GLU A 72 8.43 -10.23 -21.09
N LEU A 73 7.96 -8.97 -21.07
CA LEU A 73 8.76 -7.83 -21.51
C LEU A 73 9.91 -7.55 -20.54
N PHE A 74 9.66 -7.65 -19.23
CA PHE A 74 10.70 -7.52 -18.21
C PHE A 74 11.77 -8.59 -18.37
N LYS A 75 11.37 -9.86 -18.49
CA LYS A 75 12.27 -10.99 -18.78
C LYS A 75 13.11 -10.72 -20.03
N LYS A 76 12.50 -10.29 -21.13
CA LYS A 76 13.22 -9.98 -22.37
C LYS A 76 14.30 -8.91 -22.15
N ALA A 77 13.99 -7.86 -21.39
CA ALA A 77 14.96 -6.81 -21.05
C ALA A 77 16.10 -7.34 -20.18
N THR A 78 15.82 -8.21 -19.21
CA THR A 78 16.83 -8.74 -18.28
C THR A 78 17.68 -9.86 -18.86
N LEU A 79 17.17 -10.67 -19.80
CA LEU A 79 17.88 -11.84 -20.34
C LEU A 79 19.18 -11.49 -21.08
N GLN A 80 19.33 -10.25 -21.53
CA GLN A 80 20.57 -9.78 -22.17
C GLN A 80 21.67 -9.45 -21.15
N MET A 81 21.33 -9.32 -19.86
CA MET A 81 22.22 -8.81 -18.82
C MET A 81 23.00 -9.96 -18.14
N PRO A 82 24.34 -10.04 -18.28
CA PRO A 82 25.13 -11.14 -17.70
C PRO A 82 25.11 -11.22 -16.17
N ARG A 83 24.75 -10.12 -15.52
CA ARG A 83 24.74 -9.97 -14.06
C ARG A 83 23.46 -10.50 -13.41
N ILE A 84 22.42 -10.76 -14.21
CA ILE A 84 21.12 -11.23 -13.73
C ILE A 84 21.07 -12.76 -13.80
N CYS A 85 20.59 -13.39 -12.73
CA CYS A 85 20.14 -14.77 -12.73
C CYS A 85 18.60 -14.75 -12.71
N PHE A 86 17.97 -15.25 -13.76
CA PHE A 86 16.52 -15.29 -13.91
C PHE A 86 16.02 -16.73 -13.74
N PRO A 87 14.92 -16.99 -13.02
CA PRO A 87 14.45 -18.35 -12.83
C PRO A 87 13.90 -18.94 -14.14
N GLN A 88 14.09 -20.24 -14.31
CA GLN A 88 13.49 -21.00 -15.41
C GLN A 88 11.96 -20.92 -15.39
N THR A 89 11.36 -20.95 -14.19
CA THR A 89 9.92 -20.86 -13.94
C THR A 89 9.60 -19.61 -13.12
N HIS A 90 8.61 -18.83 -13.54
CA HIS A 90 8.24 -17.59 -12.87
C HIS A 90 6.73 -17.35 -12.92
N GLY A 91 6.24 -16.55 -11.97
CA GLY A 91 4.87 -16.07 -11.97
C GLY A 91 4.63 -15.01 -13.04
N GLN A 92 3.37 -14.69 -13.30
CA GLN A 92 2.99 -13.61 -14.23
C GLN A 92 3.05 -12.22 -13.60
N THR A 93 2.95 -12.15 -12.26
CA THR A 93 2.79 -10.90 -11.51
C THR A 93 3.98 -10.59 -10.61
N ALA A 94 4.79 -11.59 -10.27
CA ALA A 94 6.01 -11.42 -9.49
C ALA A 94 7.04 -12.48 -9.85
N VAL A 95 8.32 -12.14 -9.69
CA VAL A 95 9.45 -13.04 -9.87
C VAL A 95 10.54 -12.74 -8.86
N ASN A 96 11.14 -13.78 -8.33
CA ASN A 96 12.38 -13.70 -7.57
C ASN A 96 13.53 -13.83 -8.57
N LEU A 97 14.49 -12.93 -8.55
CA LEU A 97 15.71 -13.05 -9.34
C LEU A 97 16.93 -12.76 -8.47
N PHE A 98 18.11 -13.04 -8.99
CA PHE A 98 19.36 -12.66 -8.33
C PHE A 98 20.17 -11.71 -9.19
N VAL A 99 20.85 -10.77 -8.54
CA VAL A 99 21.81 -9.87 -9.19
C VAL A 99 23.18 -10.12 -8.59
N HIS A 100 24.13 -10.55 -9.40
CA HIS A 100 25.51 -10.68 -8.96
C HIS A 100 26.10 -9.31 -8.65
N THR A 101 26.85 -9.17 -7.56
CA THR A 101 27.45 -7.90 -7.12
C THR A 101 28.82 -8.19 -6.54
N GLY A 102 29.69 -7.20 -6.45
CA GLY A 102 31.04 -7.36 -5.90
C GLY A 102 32.16 -7.11 -6.91
N LYS A 103 33.40 -7.36 -6.50
CA LYS A 103 34.63 -7.05 -7.25
C LYS A 103 34.65 -7.53 -8.70
N SER A 104 34.01 -8.65 -9.02
CA SER A 104 33.99 -9.19 -10.38
C SER A 104 32.94 -8.52 -11.28
N TRP A 105 32.01 -7.77 -10.69
CA TRP A 105 30.84 -7.20 -11.36
C TRP A 105 30.79 -5.66 -11.31
N ASP A 106 31.40 -5.06 -10.28
CA ASP A 106 31.30 -3.65 -9.96
C ASP A 106 32.67 -2.97 -9.95
N GLN A 107 32.94 -2.17 -10.99
CA GLN A 107 34.19 -1.41 -11.10
C GLN A 107 34.36 -0.45 -9.93
N GLY A 108 35.56 -0.41 -9.35
CA GLY A 108 35.89 0.43 -8.20
C GLY A 108 35.68 -0.23 -6.83
N TYR A 109 35.03 -1.41 -6.76
CA TYR A 109 34.76 -2.14 -5.52
C TYR A 109 35.70 -3.35 -5.34
N LYS A 110 37.02 -3.11 -5.40
CA LYS A 110 38.04 -4.19 -5.43
C LYS A 110 38.03 -5.11 -4.20
N ASP A 111 37.64 -4.58 -3.05
CA ASP A 111 37.62 -5.30 -1.77
C ASP A 111 36.24 -5.85 -1.40
N LEU A 112 35.22 -5.63 -2.24
CA LEU A 112 33.88 -6.15 -2.01
C LEU A 112 33.81 -7.60 -2.54
N PRO A 113 33.55 -8.62 -1.71
CA PRO A 113 33.45 -10.00 -2.18
C PRO A 113 32.32 -10.15 -3.21
N ASP A 114 32.35 -11.20 -4.04
CA ASP A 114 31.24 -11.45 -4.95
C ASP A 114 30.07 -12.10 -4.21
N LEU A 115 28.85 -11.61 -4.45
CA LEU A 115 27.64 -12.11 -3.82
C LEU A 115 26.43 -11.91 -4.75
N ALA A 116 25.52 -12.88 -4.75
CA ALA A 116 24.22 -12.76 -5.41
C ALA A 116 23.23 -12.10 -4.45
N VAL A 117 22.65 -10.96 -4.83
CA VAL A 117 21.60 -10.29 -4.06
C VAL A 117 20.25 -10.77 -4.56
N GLN A 118 19.37 -11.20 -3.65
CA GLN A 118 17.99 -11.54 -3.99
C GLN A 118 17.20 -10.26 -4.29
N VAL A 119 16.41 -10.30 -5.35
CA VAL A 119 15.52 -9.21 -5.74
C VAL A 119 14.13 -9.75 -6.03
N ASP A 120 13.15 -9.13 -5.38
CA ASP A 120 11.74 -9.40 -5.57
C ASP A 120 11.19 -8.38 -6.56
N VAL A 121 10.87 -8.82 -7.77
CA VAL A 121 10.30 -7.97 -8.82
C VAL A 121 8.79 -8.19 -8.87
N ILE A 122 8.04 -7.09 -8.85
CA ILE A 122 6.57 -7.08 -8.81
C ILE A 122 6.05 -6.25 -10.00
N ILE A 123 5.15 -6.82 -10.78
CA ILE A 123 4.46 -6.06 -11.83
C ILE A 123 3.56 -5.01 -11.17
N SER A 124 3.59 -3.77 -11.67
CA SER A 124 2.83 -2.66 -11.08
C SER A 124 1.34 -2.97 -10.97
N GLY A 125 0.72 -2.49 -9.88
CA GLY A 125 -0.68 -2.79 -9.52
C GLY A 125 -0.89 -4.16 -8.87
N GLN A 126 0.16 -4.97 -8.71
CA GLN A 126 0.11 -6.26 -8.01
C GLN A 126 0.72 -6.16 -6.62
N LEU A 127 0.29 -7.04 -5.69
CA LEU A 127 0.83 -7.14 -4.32
C LEU A 127 0.93 -5.79 -3.57
N ASN A 128 -0.08 -4.91 -3.76
CA ASN A 128 -0.16 -3.56 -3.19
C ASN A 128 0.90 -2.56 -3.67
N SER A 129 1.64 -2.88 -4.73
CA SER A 129 2.40 -1.87 -5.47
C SER A 129 1.46 -0.89 -6.18
N PRO A 130 1.89 0.36 -6.42
CA PRO A 130 1.14 1.31 -7.23
C PRO A 130 0.84 0.77 -8.63
N THR A 131 -0.36 1.04 -9.17
CA THR A 131 -0.70 0.69 -10.56
C THR A 131 0.14 1.47 -11.56
N GLU A 132 0.29 2.77 -11.32
CA GLU A 132 1.12 3.67 -12.09
C GLU A 132 2.35 4.07 -11.27
N ILE A 133 3.49 4.21 -11.94
CA ILE A 133 4.74 4.65 -11.33
C ILE A 133 5.07 6.03 -11.89
N ASN A 134 4.79 7.08 -11.12
CA ASN A 134 4.93 8.49 -11.47
C ASN A 134 5.12 9.35 -10.21
N ASP A 135 5.23 10.67 -10.37
CA ASP A 135 5.49 11.60 -9.26
C ASP A 135 4.44 11.60 -8.13
N ASN A 136 3.24 11.04 -8.36
CA ASN A 136 2.22 10.88 -7.33
C ASN A 136 2.37 9.59 -6.52
N THR A 137 3.13 8.61 -7.03
CA THR A 137 3.27 7.28 -6.44
C THR A 137 4.70 6.92 -6.06
N SER A 138 5.68 7.70 -6.55
CA SER A 138 7.10 7.55 -6.25
C SER A 138 7.76 8.87 -5.85
N GLU A 139 8.93 8.76 -5.25
CA GLU A 139 9.80 9.88 -4.89
C GLU A 139 11.27 9.49 -5.12
N VAL A 140 12.15 10.48 -5.26
CA VAL A 140 13.58 10.25 -5.45
C VAL A 140 14.31 10.42 -4.12
N VAL A 141 14.99 9.37 -3.68
CA VAL A 141 15.91 9.41 -2.54
C VAL A 141 17.34 9.51 -3.07
N THR A 142 18.07 10.53 -2.64
CA THR A 142 19.50 10.67 -2.97
C THR A 142 20.34 10.03 -1.87
N LEU A 143 21.18 9.09 -2.25
CA LEU A 143 22.05 8.33 -1.35
C LEU A 143 23.33 9.13 -1.05
N PRO A 144 24.06 8.79 0.04
CA PRO A 144 25.28 9.52 0.42
C PRO A 144 26.36 9.58 -0.67
N ASN A 145 26.37 8.63 -1.59
CA ASN A 145 27.29 8.59 -2.74
C ASN A 145 26.74 9.30 -3.99
N GLY A 146 25.62 10.01 -3.89
CA GLY A 146 24.99 10.76 -4.98
C GLY A 146 24.08 9.93 -5.90
N ILE A 147 24.01 8.61 -5.72
CA ILE A 147 23.09 7.76 -6.48
C ILE A 147 21.65 8.13 -6.13
N LYS A 148 20.81 8.28 -7.16
CA LYS A 148 19.38 8.56 -7.03
C LYS A 148 18.61 7.25 -7.16
N ALA A 149 17.81 6.93 -6.15
CA ALA A 149 16.90 5.80 -6.17
C ALA A 149 15.46 6.30 -6.28
N VAL A 150 14.73 5.84 -7.30
CA VAL A 150 13.28 6.04 -7.39
C VAL A 150 12.62 5.02 -6.47
N VAL A 151 11.95 5.47 -5.43
CA VAL A 151 11.28 4.61 -4.44
C VAL A 151 9.78 4.92 -4.44
N VAL A 152 8.93 3.95 -4.10
CA VAL A 152 7.51 4.24 -3.86
C VAL A 152 7.41 5.26 -2.71
N ASN A 153 6.47 6.19 -2.80
CA ASN A 153 6.31 7.21 -1.78
C ASN A 153 5.92 6.60 -0.42
N THR A 154 6.03 7.40 0.64
CA THR A 154 5.77 6.94 2.01
C THR A 154 4.34 6.37 2.20
N PHE A 155 3.33 6.90 1.50
CA PHE A 155 1.96 6.39 1.60
C PHE A 155 1.84 4.95 1.07
N TYR A 156 2.31 4.69 -0.15
CA TYR A 156 2.27 3.34 -0.73
C TYR A 156 3.13 2.36 0.05
N LEU A 157 4.27 2.82 0.58
CA LEU A 157 5.11 2.00 1.47
C LEU A 157 4.36 1.62 2.75
N LEU A 158 3.70 2.57 3.42
CA LEU A 158 2.86 2.30 4.60
C LEU A 158 1.75 1.31 4.29
N ARG A 159 0.99 1.54 3.22
CA ARG A 159 -0.11 0.66 2.79
C ARG A 159 0.37 -0.77 2.56
N GLY A 160 1.46 -0.95 1.82
CA GLY A 160 2.08 -2.26 1.61
C GLY A 160 2.50 -2.94 2.91
N LYS A 161 3.08 -2.17 3.85
CA LYS A 161 3.51 -2.68 5.17
C LYS A 161 2.35 -3.08 6.07
N PHE A 162 1.26 -2.31 6.10
CA PHE A 162 0.04 -2.69 6.81
C PHE A 162 -0.54 -3.99 6.28
N HIS A 163 -0.65 -4.11 4.96
CA HIS A 163 -1.14 -5.34 4.35
C HIS A 163 -0.22 -6.54 4.66
N ALA A 164 1.09 -6.38 4.54
CA ALA A 164 2.05 -7.45 4.83
C ALA A 164 2.01 -7.87 6.31
N PHE A 165 1.93 -6.91 7.23
CA PHE A 165 1.78 -7.17 8.67
C PHE A 165 0.51 -7.99 8.96
N ASN A 166 -0.62 -7.62 8.35
CA ASN A 166 -1.90 -8.29 8.58
C ASN A 166 -1.98 -9.68 7.94
N THR A 167 -1.40 -9.87 6.76
CA THR A 167 -1.45 -11.14 6.03
C THR A 167 -0.45 -12.17 6.56
N ARG A 168 0.70 -11.74 7.06
CA ARG A 168 1.75 -12.62 7.60
C ARG A 168 1.57 -12.93 9.08
N GLY A 169 0.77 -12.13 9.79
CA GLY A 169 0.39 -12.36 11.19
C GLY A 169 1.50 -12.09 12.21
N ASP A 170 1.30 -12.59 13.43
CA ASP A 170 2.10 -12.28 14.63
C ASP A 170 3.58 -12.67 14.59
N THR A 171 3.99 -13.50 13.63
CA THR A 171 5.38 -13.95 13.50
C THR A 171 6.28 -12.93 12.83
N ASN A 172 5.72 -11.86 12.27
CA ASN A 172 6.48 -10.91 11.47
C ASN A 172 6.84 -9.63 12.21
N THR A 173 7.92 -9.71 12.98
CA THR A 173 8.52 -8.59 13.70
C THR A 173 9.06 -7.50 12.78
N ASN A 174 9.43 -7.84 11.54
CA ASN A 174 10.03 -6.89 10.61
C ASN A 174 9.02 -5.86 10.10
N ASP A 175 7.84 -6.29 9.67
CA ASP A 175 6.79 -5.37 9.19
C ASP A 175 6.25 -4.52 10.35
N TYR A 176 6.18 -5.06 11.57
CA TYR A 176 5.87 -4.27 12.77
C TYR A 176 6.91 -3.17 13.03
N GLN A 177 8.21 -3.50 13.02
CA GLN A 177 9.30 -2.52 13.22
C GLN A 177 9.28 -1.43 12.14
N ASP A 178 9.09 -1.82 10.88
CA ASP A 178 9.00 -0.89 9.76
C ASP A 178 7.79 0.06 9.93
N LEU A 179 6.62 -0.45 10.35
CA LEU A 179 5.43 0.38 10.63
C LEU A 179 5.66 1.35 11.79
N VAL A 180 6.22 0.89 12.92
CA VAL A 180 6.55 1.77 14.05
C VAL A 180 7.46 2.91 13.60
N PHE A 181 8.51 2.60 12.84
CA PHE A 181 9.41 3.61 12.29
C PHE A 181 8.70 4.59 11.36
N LEU A 182 7.97 4.09 10.36
CA LEU A 182 7.33 4.92 9.34
C LEU A 182 6.28 5.86 9.95
N ILE A 183 5.44 5.37 10.87
CA ILE A 183 4.41 6.18 11.51
C ILE A 183 5.03 7.24 12.43
N THR A 184 6.08 6.88 13.19
CA THR A 184 6.78 7.82 14.07
C THR A 184 7.51 8.90 13.30
N LYS A 185 8.15 8.55 12.18
CA LYS A 185 8.93 9.50 11.38
C LYS A 185 8.08 10.35 10.45
N TYR A 186 6.98 9.80 9.92
CA TYR A 186 6.13 10.45 8.93
C TYR A 186 4.65 10.53 9.38
N PRO A 187 4.35 11.05 10.58
CA PRO A 187 2.99 11.02 11.12
C PRO A 187 1.99 11.81 10.26
N LYS A 188 2.45 12.87 9.57
CA LYS A 188 1.63 13.66 8.65
C LYS A 188 1.04 12.83 7.50
N VAL A 189 1.78 11.84 7.00
CA VAL A 189 1.29 10.96 5.92
C VAL A 189 0.11 10.13 6.41
N MET A 190 0.18 9.62 7.65
CA MET A 190 -0.95 8.93 8.27
C MET A 190 -2.14 9.86 8.54
N SER A 191 -1.91 11.10 8.96
CA SER A 191 -3.01 12.06 9.14
C SER A 191 -3.71 12.41 7.82
N GLN A 192 -2.98 12.47 6.71
CA GLN A 192 -3.51 12.81 5.38
C GLN A 192 -4.19 11.62 4.70
N HIS A 193 -3.59 10.43 4.79
CA HIS A 193 -3.97 9.25 4.00
C HIS A 193 -4.39 8.04 4.84
N GLY A 194 -4.49 8.18 6.17
CA GLY A 194 -4.83 7.07 7.05
C GLY A 194 -6.18 6.44 6.75
N ARG A 195 -7.12 7.21 6.19
CA ARG A 195 -8.44 6.72 5.74
C ARG A 195 -8.36 5.86 4.47
N ASP A 196 -7.30 6.01 3.68
CA ASP A 196 -7.03 5.22 2.48
C ASP A 196 -6.38 3.86 2.81
N ILE A 197 -6.11 3.60 4.10
CA ILE A 197 -5.63 2.32 4.64
C ILE A 197 -6.75 1.69 5.46
N GLU A 198 -7.00 0.41 5.22
CA GLU A 198 -8.10 -0.34 5.83
C GLU A 198 -8.08 -0.21 7.36
N GLU A 199 -9.22 0.18 7.95
CA GLU A 199 -9.33 0.40 9.39
C GLU A 199 -8.95 -0.85 10.19
N ALA A 200 -9.37 -2.03 9.72
CA ALA A 200 -9.03 -3.31 10.32
C ALA A 200 -7.50 -3.50 10.43
N TYR A 201 -6.73 -3.07 9.42
CA TYR A 201 -5.27 -3.19 9.44
C TYR A 201 -4.62 -2.26 10.45
N ARG A 202 -5.13 -1.02 10.54
CA ARG A 202 -4.68 -0.02 11.52
C ARG A 202 -5.00 -0.48 12.96
N LEU A 203 -6.19 -1.03 13.18
CA LEU A 203 -6.62 -1.57 14.48
C LEU A 203 -5.77 -2.78 14.91
N ALA A 204 -5.50 -3.72 14.00
CA ALA A 204 -4.65 -4.87 14.28
C ALA A 204 -3.23 -4.45 14.69
N PHE A 205 -2.64 -3.49 13.97
CA PHE A 205 -1.35 -2.91 14.33
C PHE A 205 -1.39 -2.21 15.69
N LEU A 206 -2.41 -1.37 15.95
CA LEU A 206 -2.54 -0.66 17.23
C LEU A 206 -2.64 -1.63 18.41
N ARG A 207 -3.38 -2.74 18.27
CA ARG A 207 -3.48 -3.79 19.29
C ARG A 207 -2.09 -4.35 19.62
N LYS A 208 -1.34 -4.78 18.61
CA LYS A 208 0.02 -5.30 18.78
C LYS A 208 0.98 -4.27 19.40
N TYR A 209 0.84 -3.02 18.96
CA TYR A 209 1.64 -1.92 19.47
C TYR A 209 1.36 -1.64 20.95
N ALA A 210 0.08 -1.64 21.36
CA ALA A 210 -0.33 -1.45 22.73
C ALA A 210 0.14 -2.60 23.65
N GLU A 211 0.09 -3.84 23.17
CA GLU A 211 0.65 -5.01 23.87
C GLU A 211 2.16 -4.85 24.11
N THR A 212 2.89 -4.40 23.09
CA THR A 212 4.35 -4.25 23.15
C THR A 212 4.78 -3.05 24.01
N ASN A 213 3.94 -2.02 24.11
CA ASN A 213 4.25 -0.75 24.78
C ASN A 213 3.34 -0.46 25.98
N ALA A 214 2.80 -1.49 26.64
CA ALA A 214 1.76 -1.37 27.68
C ALA A 214 2.11 -0.40 28.84
N ALA A 215 3.41 -0.20 29.11
CA ALA A 215 3.90 0.73 30.13
C ALA A 215 3.81 2.22 29.73
N ASN A 216 3.55 2.54 28.46
CA ASN A 216 3.58 3.92 27.94
C ASN A 216 2.24 4.31 27.30
N GLN A 217 1.24 4.56 28.15
CA GLN A 217 -0.12 4.90 27.73
C GLN A 217 -0.17 6.17 26.86
N ASN A 218 0.63 7.19 27.18
CA ASN A 218 0.70 8.41 26.38
C ASN A 218 1.12 8.13 24.93
N PHE A 219 2.07 7.21 24.73
CA PHE A 219 2.55 6.88 23.39
C PHE A 219 1.57 5.99 22.63
N ILE A 220 0.84 5.10 23.33
CA ILE A 220 -0.27 4.34 22.75
C ILE A 220 -1.37 5.29 22.25
N GLU A 221 -1.73 6.30 23.04
CA GLU A 221 -2.78 7.25 22.68
C GLU A 221 -2.36 8.15 21.53
N TRP A 222 -1.10 8.63 21.54
CA TRP A 222 -0.52 9.34 20.39
C TRP A 222 -0.55 8.48 19.12
N MET A 223 -0.23 7.19 19.23
CA MET A 223 -0.28 6.26 18.09
C MET A 223 -1.72 6.07 17.61
N ARG A 224 -2.69 5.90 18.51
CA ARG A 224 -4.13 5.82 18.18
C ARG A 224 -4.59 7.06 17.42
N GLN A 225 -4.22 8.24 17.88
CA GLN A 225 -4.54 9.50 17.22
C GLN A 225 -3.89 9.59 15.84
N THR A 226 -2.61 9.25 15.73
CA THR A 226 -1.85 9.30 14.47
C THR A 226 -2.45 8.34 13.43
N LEU A 227 -2.92 7.18 13.86
CA LEU A 227 -3.60 6.21 13.02
C LEU A 227 -5.02 6.64 12.62
N GLY A 228 -5.56 7.74 13.15
CA GLY A 228 -6.93 8.17 12.90
C GLY A 228 -7.96 7.19 13.49
N LEU A 229 -7.67 6.64 14.66
CA LEU A 229 -8.50 5.66 15.39
C LEU A 229 -9.03 6.23 16.72
N MET A 230 -8.98 7.55 16.90
CA MET A 230 -9.73 8.19 17.97
C MET A 230 -11.19 7.92 17.70
N LYS A 231 -11.89 7.38 18.70
CA LYS A 231 -13.33 7.57 18.73
C LYS A 231 -13.51 9.08 18.77
N VAL A 232 -14.18 9.64 17.77
CA VAL A 232 -14.81 10.93 17.99
C VAL A 232 -15.77 10.64 19.12
N ASP A 233 -15.50 11.17 20.31
CA ASP A 233 -16.53 11.26 21.33
C ASP A 233 -17.59 12.18 20.73
N THR A 234 -18.48 11.62 19.91
CA THR A 234 -19.80 12.16 19.61
C THR A 234 -20.63 12.07 20.89
N GLU A 235 -20.11 12.65 21.97
CA GLU A 235 -20.82 12.96 23.21
C GLU A 235 -21.17 14.47 23.27
N ASN A 236 -20.98 15.21 22.17
CA ASN A 236 -21.50 16.59 22.03
C ASN A 236 -22.29 16.84 20.74
N GLU A 237 -22.62 15.78 19.99
CA GLU A 237 -23.80 15.77 19.13
C GLU A 237 -24.71 14.66 19.64
N GLU A 238 -25.38 14.95 20.76
CA GLU A 238 -26.70 14.37 21.02
C GLU A 238 -27.65 14.82 19.89
N GLU A 239 -27.51 14.24 18.70
CA GLU A 239 -28.73 13.73 18.10
C GLU A 239 -29.13 12.56 18.99
N GLU A 240 -30.14 12.78 19.83
CA GLU A 240 -30.93 11.71 20.43
C GLU A 240 -31.21 10.65 19.37
N VAL A 241 -30.40 9.59 19.35
CA VAL A 241 -30.82 8.30 18.80
C VAL A 241 -31.81 7.75 19.82
N SER A 242 -33.00 8.36 19.81
CA SER A 242 -34.17 7.85 20.49
C SER A 242 -34.37 6.43 20.00
N SER A 243 -34.46 5.52 20.96
CA SER A 243 -34.74 4.10 20.81
C SER A 243 -36.13 3.78 20.22
N ASP A 244 -36.76 4.73 19.53
CA ASP A 244 -38.18 4.64 19.14
C ASP A 244 -38.39 4.17 17.70
N ARG A 245 -37.34 3.75 16.99
CA ARG A 245 -37.46 3.28 15.59
C ARG A 245 -37.67 1.77 15.56
N VAL A 246 -38.85 1.34 15.12
CA VAL A 246 -39.18 -0.07 14.87
C VAL A 246 -39.16 -0.33 13.36
N TRP A 247 -38.44 -1.37 12.95
CA TRP A 247 -38.45 -1.84 11.56
C TRP A 247 -39.78 -2.52 11.26
N ASP A 248 -40.44 -2.15 10.15
CA ASP A 248 -41.65 -2.81 9.68
C ASP A 248 -41.31 -3.65 8.43
N GLU A 249 -41.30 -4.98 8.59
CA GLU A 249 -40.95 -5.90 7.50
C GLU A 249 -41.95 -5.87 6.34
N THR A 250 -43.20 -5.47 6.57
CA THR A 250 -44.21 -5.43 5.51
C THR A 250 -43.95 -4.29 4.53
N TYR A 251 -43.46 -3.16 5.05
CA TYR A 251 -43.22 -1.96 4.25
C TYR A 251 -41.73 -1.69 3.99
N GLN A 252 -40.83 -2.51 4.57
CA GLN A 252 -39.38 -2.39 4.43
C GLN A 252 -38.86 -0.99 4.82
N ARG A 253 -39.43 -0.40 5.88
CA ARG A 253 -39.09 0.96 6.35
C ARG A 253 -39.16 1.02 7.87
N TYR A 254 -38.46 1.98 8.46
CA TYR A 254 -38.54 2.29 9.89
C TYR A 254 -39.75 3.19 10.18
N LYS A 255 -40.44 2.95 11.29
CA LYS A 255 -41.45 3.84 11.88
C LYS A 255 -41.06 4.23 13.29
N LYS A 256 -41.43 5.44 13.72
CA LYS A 256 -41.24 5.92 15.09
C LYS A 256 -42.54 6.41 15.70
N GLN A 257 -42.67 6.34 17.02
CA GLN A 257 -43.86 6.81 17.71
C GLN A 257 -43.73 8.32 18.02
N VAL A 258 -44.68 9.13 17.53
CA VAL A 258 -44.73 10.58 17.75
C VAL A 258 -46.12 10.94 18.28
N GLY A 259 -46.19 11.45 19.51
CA GLY A 259 -47.47 11.80 20.15
C GLY A 259 -48.44 10.62 20.30
N GLY A 260 -47.92 9.40 20.52
CA GLY A 260 -48.72 8.17 20.65
C GLY A 260 -49.05 7.46 19.33
N ASN A 261 -48.78 8.07 18.17
CA ASN A 261 -49.07 7.50 16.85
C ASN A 261 -47.78 7.09 16.11
N TRP A 262 -47.83 6.00 15.35
CA TRP A 262 -46.71 5.58 14.49
C TRP A 262 -46.61 6.44 13.23
N GLN A 263 -45.43 6.99 12.97
CA GLN A 263 -45.10 7.75 11.78
C GLN A 263 -43.88 7.15 11.07
N TRP A 264 -43.89 7.09 9.74
CA TRP A 264 -42.76 6.58 8.96
C TRP A 264 -41.56 7.53 9.04
N VAL A 265 -40.36 6.98 9.20
CA VAL A 265 -39.12 7.74 9.18
C VAL A 265 -38.77 8.06 7.71
N PRO A 266 -38.53 9.34 7.35
CA PRO A 266 -38.07 9.70 6.01
C PRO A 266 -36.74 9.00 5.70
N LEU A 267 -36.58 8.43 4.49
CA LEU A 267 -35.28 7.90 4.07
C LEU A 267 -34.31 9.09 3.93
N GLN A 268 -33.20 9.07 4.66
CA GLN A 268 -32.11 10.04 4.45
C GLN A 268 -31.49 9.80 3.07
N GLN A 269 -31.36 10.88 2.29
CA GLN A 269 -30.72 10.91 0.97
C GLN A 269 -29.23 10.57 1.07
N GLN A 270 -28.72 9.78 0.12
CA GLN A 270 -27.27 9.69 -0.12
C GLN A 270 -26.77 11.07 -0.57
N THR A 271 -25.74 11.57 0.11
CA THR A 271 -25.24 12.95 0.12
C THR A 271 -24.49 13.41 -1.14
N SER A 272 -24.74 12.81 -2.30
CA SER A 272 -24.12 13.23 -3.57
C SER A 272 -25.13 13.69 -4.64
N GLN A 273 -26.37 14.00 -4.25
CA GLN A 273 -27.34 14.63 -5.16
C GLN A 273 -27.77 15.98 -4.58
N PRO A 274 -27.98 17.01 -5.44
CA PRO A 274 -28.35 18.34 -4.97
C PRO A 274 -29.60 18.26 -4.10
N GLU A 275 -29.66 19.05 -3.03
CA GLU A 275 -30.82 19.15 -2.14
C GLU A 275 -32.08 19.45 -2.95
N ALA A 276 -32.80 18.40 -3.31
CA ALA A 276 -34.09 18.48 -3.99
C ALA A 276 -35.16 18.81 -2.94
N SER A 277 -35.08 20.00 -2.35
CA SER A 277 -36.05 20.51 -1.38
C SER A 277 -37.29 21.15 -2.03
N GLY A 278 -37.40 21.08 -3.37
CA GLY A 278 -38.58 21.52 -4.13
C GLY A 278 -39.50 20.36 -4.53
N SER A 279 -40.81 20.55 -4.40
CA SER A 279 -41.91 19.60 -4.68
C SER A 279 -42.03 19.05 -6.12
N ALA A 280 -41.03 19.26 -6.98
CA ALA A 280 -41.04 18.91 -8.40
C ALA A 280 -40.22 17.65 -8.75
N TRP A 281 -39.46 17.09 -7.81
CA TRP A 281 -38.60 15.93 -8.02
C TRP A 281 -39.23 14.64 -7.47
N THR A 282 -39.28 13.61 -8.30
CA THR A 282 -39.76 12.26 -7.95
C THR A 282 -38.60 11.27 -8.03
N TRP A 283 -38.44 10.44 -7.00
CA TRP A 283 -37.46 9.35 -6.98
C TRP A 283 -37.90 8.22 -7.93
N ASP A 284 -36.99 7.75 -8.79
CA ASP A 284 -37.19 6.56 -9.62
C ASP A 284 -36.39 5.39 -9.05
N GLU A 285 -37.09 4.40 -8.48
CA GLU A 285 -36.49 3.21 -7.88
C GLU A 285 -35.70 2.35 -8.89
N THR A 286 -36.11 2.34 -10.16
CA THR A 286 -35.47 1.51 -11.19
C THR A 286 -34.09 2.04 -11.56
N HIS A 287 -33.91 3.37 -11.57
CA HIS A 287 -32.66 4.01 -11.98
C HIS A 287 -31.86 4.58 -10.80
N GLN A 288 -32.41 4.50 -9.58
CA GLN A 288 -31.85 5.07 -8.35
C GLN A 288 -31.40 6.52 -8.49
N ARG A 289 -32.23 7.34 -9.15
CA ARG A 289 -31.99 8.77 -9.38
C ARG A 289 -33.29 9.56 -9.31
N TYR A 290 -33.20 10.84 -8.93
CA TYR A 290 -34.32 11.77 -9.05
C TYR A 290 -34.57 12.18 -10.50
N ARG A 291 -35.84 12.33 -10.85
CA ARG A 291 -36.30 12.94 -12.09
C ARG A 291 -37.41 13.94 -11.84
N GLN A 292 -37.54 14.93 -12.72
CA GLN A 292 -38.63 15.90 -12.70
C GLN A 292 -39.33 15.93 -14.06
N TYR A 293 -40.64 16.22 -14.07
CA TYR A 293 -41.40 16.33 -15.30
C TYR A 293 -41.42 17.78 -15.77
N VAL A 294 -40.72 18.08 -16.86
CA VAL A 294 -40.56 19.43 -17.41
C VAL A 294 -40.95 19.40 -18.88
N ASN A 295 -41.89 20.27 -19.28
CA ASN A 295 -42.34 20.43 -20.67
C ASN A 295 -42.79 19.12 -21.36
N GLY A 296 -43.47 18.24 -20.62
CA GLY A 296 -43.99 16.98 -21.18
C GLY A 296 -42.98 15.82 -21.19
N GLN A 297 -41.79 16.00 -20.64
CA GLN A 297 -40.74 14.97 -20.60
C GLN A 297 -40.12 14.83 -19.20
N TRP A 298 -39.63 13.62 -18.90
CA TRP A 298 -38.87 13.35 -17.68
C TRP A 298 -37.40 13.71 -17.87
N VAL A 299 -36.88 14.55 -16.98
CA VAL A 299 -35.48 14.99 -16.96
C VAL A 299 -34.81 14.50 -15.67
N TRP A 300 -33.66 13.84 -15.80
CA TRP A 300 -32.88 13.32 -14.67
C TRP A 300 -32.11 14.41 -13.94
N ALA A 301 -31.94 14.25 -12.62
CA ALA A 301 -31.06 15.11 -11.84
C ALA A 301 -29.62 15.00 -12.35
N PRO A 302 -28.87 16.12 -12.46
CA PRO A 302 -27.45 16.10 -12.79
C PRO A 302 -26.69 15.16 -11.86
N SER A 303 -25.77 14.36 -12.42
CA SER A 303 -24.84 13.49 -11.67
C SER A 303 -23.71 14.29 -11.06
#